data_AF-J1F6X3-F1
#
_entry.id   AF-J1F6X3-F1
#
_cell.length_a   1.000
_cell.length_b   1.000
_cell.length_c   1.000
_cell.angle_alpha   90.00
_cell.angle_beta   90.00
_cell.angle_gamma   90.00
#
_symmetry.space_group_name_H-M   'P 1'
#
loop_
_entity.id
_entity.type
_entity.pdbx_description
1 polymer ?
#
loop_
_entity_poly.entity_id
_entity_poly.type
_entity_poly.pdbx_seq_one_letter_code
_entity_poly.pdbx_strand_id
1 'polypeptide(L)'
;MDNRIAIHSLNGELLKSYTHSHKLMYLATNSENIATCGFGNQILIFDKNLNLMKKIDSETVPVGLNFSPNGKYLIAGTGDVPRNTNIYETRNYSKIKSFKKHSNLTQAVNFLDNSTAISGGGNNNEIYIWNIHNSDSYSFENSIIGTGQTVWSVGLKDNWLGFGNKSVNQYELKNHLGDIQKAFNLDSFRVSTVSKNRKNSYSRISTTYKNWSLYHSAGGSYGYSDAVLNIQKNGVTTAKIVRDSTTGLRHRAYGFYGDKIVSGGSNGHLKIYNLNGEEIANLVGHTGEVWSIAIEGDRLVSGSKDQTIRVWDLSKIKNYVPKREIDEDFISEIKKATSWTRQQILERKDFIKQKTGVSIYKANAKSMQPQLSLFIDKNSEWVAWTPENFYTGSEKGDDLIGFHINQGSEHEAFWLPISELSELNRPDLVKKSINGKDLSKYSEKVNIN
;
A
#
# COMPACT_ATOMS: atom_id res chain seq x y z
N MET A 1 -0.25 22.21 -10.05
CA MET A 1 0.07 21.47 -11.30
C MET A 1 -0.97 21.86 -12.33
N ASP A 2 -0.55 22.10 -13.56
CA ASP A 2 -1.17 22.98 -14.57
C ASP A 2 -1.91 22.27 -15.72
N ASN A 3 -2.26 20.98 -15.57
CA ASN A 3 -3.01 20.17 -16.56
C ASN A 3 -2.44 20.27 -17.99
N ARG A 4 -1.11 20.30 -18.12
CA ARG A 4 -0.42 20.68 -19.36
C ARG A 4 0.61 19.62 -19.77
N ILE A 5 0.79 19.48 -21.08
CA ILE A 5 1.97 18.87 -21.70
C ILE A 5 2.77 19.96 -22.40
N ALA A 6 4.11 19.90 -22.30
CA ALA A 6 5.00 20.90 -22.86
C ALA A 6 6.27 20.27 -23.43
N ILE A 7 6.78 20.86 -24.51
CA ILE A 7 8.10 20.56 -25.07
C ILE A 7 9.01 21.73 -24.67
N HIS A 8 10.14 21.38 -24.06
CA HIS A 8 11.20 22.33 -23.72
C HIS A 8 12.46 22.02 -24.53
N SER A 9 13.28 23.03 -24.80
CA SER A 9 14.64 22.82 -25.26
C SER A 9 15.48 22.17 -24.17
N LEU A 10 16.65 21.63 -24.52
CA LEU A 10 17.59 21.08 -23.54
C LEU A 10 18.07 22.14 -22.52
N ASN A 11 18.00 23.42 -22.88
CA ASN A 11 18.34 24.55 -22.01
C ASN A 11 17.15 25.00 -21.13
N GLY A 12 16.01 24.30 -21.20
CA GLY A 12 14.81 24.56 -20.39
C GLY A 12 13.82 25.55 -21.00
N GLU A 13 14.08 26.10 -22.18
CA GLU A 13 13.18 27.06 -22.82
C GLU A 13 11.89 26.38 -23.28
N LEU A 14 10.73 26.96 -22.97
CA LEU A 14 9.45 26.43 -23.43
C LEU A 14 9.30 26.65 -24.94
N LEU A 15 9.25 25.56 -25.71
CA LEU A 15 9.07 25.60 -27.17
C LEU A 15 7.58 25.57 -27.55
N LYS A 16 6.80 24.72 -26.89
CA LYS A 16 5.36 24.61 -27.12
C LYS A 16 4.66 23.93 -25.95
N SER A 17 3.38 24.24 -25.76
CA SER A 17 2.56 23.52 -24.79
C SER A 17 1.11 23.37 -25.22
N TYR A 18 0.45 22.38 -24.65
CA TYR A 18 -0.97 22.13 -24.77
C TYR A 18 -1.59 21.91 -23.38
N THR A 19 -2.65 22.64 -23.06
CA THR A 19 -3.38 22.51 -21.79
C THR A 19 -4.68 21.75 -22.03
N HIS A 20 -4.99 20.82 -21.13
CA HIS A 20 -6.20 20.01 -21.18
C HIS A 20 -7.11 20.31 -19.97
N SER A 21 -8.38 19.91 -20.05
CA SER A 21 -9.35 20.11 -18.97
C SER A 21 -9.05 19.29 -17.72
N HIS A 22 -8.29 18.21 -17.86
CA HIS A 22 -7.91 17.31 -16.78
C HIS A 22 -6.39 17.12 -16.71
N LYS A 23 -5.92 16.65 -15.55
CA LYS A 23 -4.51 16.42 -15.30
C LYS A 23 -3.97 15.29 -16.16
N LEU A 24 -2.93 15.57 -16.93
CA LEU A 24 -2.15 14.60 -17.70
C LEU A 24 -1.05 14.00 -16.82
N MET A 25 -0.83 12.69 -16.96
CA MET A 25 0.04 11.91 -16.06
C MET A 25 0.96 10.95 -16.79
N TYR A 26 0.56 10.45 -17.96
CA TYR A 26 1.30 9.45 -18.72
C TYR A 26 1.61 9.98 -20.11
N LEU A 27 2.76 9.55 -20.63
CA LEU A 27 3.29 9.95 -21.94
C LEU A 27 3.93 8.73 -22.60
N ALA A 28 3.72 8.60 -23.91
CA ALA A 28 4.49 7.71 -24.76
C ALA A 28 4.87 8.44 -26.05
N THR A 29 6.01 8.09 -26.64
CA THR A 29 6.47 8.65 -27.90
C THR A 29 6.94 7.54 -28.84
N ASN A 30 6.74 7.74 -30.14
CA ASN A 30 7.43 6.98 -31.18
C ASN A 30 8.11 7.98 -32.14
N SER A 31 8.57 7.54 -33.31
CA SER A 31 9.23 8.40 -34.29
C SER A 31 8.34 9.50 -34.88
N GLU A 32 7.02 9.39 -34.77
CA GLU A 32 6.04 10.26 -35.46
C GLU A 32 5.11 11.02 -34.50
N ASN A 33 4.75 10.39 -33.38
CA ASN A 33 3.64 10.81 -32.52
C ASN A 33 4.01 10.82 -31.04
N ILE A 34 3.24 11.65 -30.33
CA ILE A 34 3.24 11.74 -28.87
C ILE A 34 1.83 11.37 -28.40
N ALA A 35 1.72 10.40 -27.51
CA ALA A 35 0.47 10.01 -26.86
C ALA A 35 0.49 10.40 -25.39
N THR A 36 -0.60 10.99 -24.88
CA THR A 36 -0.71 11.33 -23.45
C THR A 36 -2.11 11.11 -22.92
N CYS A 37 -2.21 10.73 -21.65
CA CYS A 37 -3.47 10.56 -20.94
C CYS A 37 -3.32 10.90 -19.44
N GLY A 38 -4.42 10.84 -18.69
CA GLY A 38 -4.41 11.10 -17.25
C GLY A 38 -5.78 10.93 -16.59
N PHE A 39 -6.20 11.88 -15.77
CA PHE A 39 -7.46 11.81 -15.02
C PHE A 39 -8.68 12.04 -15.94
N GLY A 40 -9.04 11.04 -16.73
CA GLY A 40 -10.16 11.08 -17.67
C GLY A 40 -10.18 9.81 -18.52
N ASN A 41 -11.10 9.72 -19.47
CA ASN A 41 -11.21 8.58 -20.39
C ASN A 41 -10.58 8.84 -21.77
N GLN A 42 -9.81 9.92 -21.93
CA GLN A 42 -9.24 10.31 -23.22
C GLN A 42 -7.75 10.01 -23.31
N ILE A 43 -7.33 9.52 -24.48
CA ILE A 43 -5.92 9.54 -24.92
C ILE A 43 -5.80 10.61 -26.01
N LEU A 44 -4.89 11.54 -25.81
CA LEU A 44 -4.59 12.61 -26.76
C LEU A 44 -3.37 12.22 -27.59
N ILE A 45 -3.50 12.30 -28.91
CA ILE A 45 -2.43 12.01 -29.86
C ILE A 45 -2.00 13.32 -30.53
N PHE A 46 -0.71 13.58 -30.50
CA PHE A 46 -0.08 14.72 -31.15
C PHE A 46 0.95 14.27 -32.17
N ASP A 47 1.29 15.15 -33.11
CA ASP A 47 2.55 15.02 -33.85
C ASP A 47 3.75 15.39 -32.96
N LYS A 48 4.97 15.18 -33.46
CA LYS A 48 6.22 15.55 -32.77
C LYS A 48 6.34 17.04 -32.42
N ASN A 49 5.57 17.89 -33.09
CA ASN A 49 5.53 19.34 -32.85
C ASN A 49 4.39 19.71 -31.90
N LEU A 50 3.81 18.77 -31.15
CA LEU A 50 2.70 18.99 -30.22
C LEU A 50 1.45 19.62 -30.87
N ASN A 51 1.19 19.36 -32.15
CA ASN A 51 -0.11 19.64 -32.77
C ASN A 51 -1.07 18.47 -32.50
N LEU A 52 -2.24 18.75 -31.93
CA LEU A 52 -3.22 17.71 -31.62
C LEU A 52 -3.77 17.11 -32.91
N MET A 53 -3.56 15.81 -33.12
CA MET A 53 -4.01 15.06 -34.29
C MET A 53 -5.34 14.33 -34.03
N LYS A 54 -5.47 13.70 -32.86
CA LYS A 54 -6.61 12.84 -32.53
C LYS A 54 -6.89 12.82 -31.03
N LYS A 55 -8.17 12.66 -30.68
CA LYS A 55 -8.61 12.24 -29.35
C LYS A 55 -9.23 10.85 -29.46
N ILE A 56 -8.77 9.94 -28.62
CA ILE A 56 -9.33 8.60 -28.49
C ILE A 56 -10.19 8.59 -27.23
N ASP A 57 -11.49 8.39 -27.39
CA ASP A 57 -12.38 8.14 -26.25
C ASP A 57 -12.27 6.66 -25.89
N SER A 58 -11.60 6.38 -24.77
CA SER A 58 -11.46 5.03 -24.23
C SER A 58 -12.71 4.65 -23.44
N GLU A 59 -13.06 3.37 -23.47
CA GLU A 59 -14.06 2.79 -22.57
C GLU A 59 -13.53 2.67 -21.12
N THR A 60 -12.22 2.81 -20.93
CA THR A 60 -11.52 2.76 -19.64
C THR A 60 -11.02 4.14 -19.23
N VAL A 61 -10.48 4.27 -18.01
CA VAL A 61 -9.60 5.38 -17.63
C VAL A 61 -8.17 5.00 -18.03
N PRO A 62 -7.64 5.42 -19.18
CA PRO A 62 -6.32 5.00 -19.64
C PRO A 62 -5.23 5.51 -18.70
N VAL A 63 -4.33 4.61 -18.30
CA VAL A 63 -3.12 4.92 -17.51
C VAL A 63 -1.99 4.02 -18.00
N GLY A 64 -0.75 4.49 -17.93
CA GLY A 64 0.37 3.78 -18.55
C GLY A 64 0.22 3.75 -20.08
N LEU A 65 1.20 4.29 -20.81
CA LEU A 65 1.19 4.30 -22.26
C LEU A 65 2.52 3.81 -22.77
N ASN A 66 2.50 3.04 -23.86
CA ASN A 66 3.73 2.75 -24.59
C ASN A 66 3.43 2.45 -26.06
N PHE A 67 4.35 2.81 -26.95
CA PHE A 67 4.27 2.37 -28.35
C PHE A 67 5.02 1.04 -28.51
N SER A 68 4.59 0.22 -29.47
CA SER A 68 5.38 -0.93 -29.88
C SER A 68 6.71 -0.47 -30.51
N PRO A 69 7.76 -1.31 -30.57
CA PRO A 69 9.06 -0.91 -31.11
C PRO A 69 8.99 -0.37 -32.53
N ASN A 70 8.10 -0.91 -33.37
CA ASN A 70 7.86 -0.42 -34.73
C ASN A 70 6.88 0.76 -34.83
N GLY A 71 6.37 1.28 -33.70
CA GLY A 71 5.42 2.39 -33.63
C GLY A 71 4.02 2.09 -34.17
N LYS A 72 3.72 0.85 -34.58
CA LYS A 72 2.43 0.48 -35.20
C LYS A 72 1.29 0.27 -34.20
N TYR A 73 1.62 0.12 -32.92
CA TYR A 73 0.65 -0.12 -31.86
C TYR A 73 0.90 0.79 -30.66
N LEU A 74 -0.18 1.16 -29.98
CA LEU A 74 -0.18 1.86 -28.71
C LEU A 74 -0.88 0.98 -27.68
N ILE A 75 -0.19 0.65 -26.58
CA ILE A 75 -0.80 0.01 -25.42
C ILE A 75 -1.22 1.07 -24.41
N ALA A 76 -2.41 0.89 -23.83
CA ALA A 76 -2.91 1.66 -22.70
C ALA A 76 -3.37 0.72 -21.59
N GLY A 77 -2.83 0.90 -20.39
CA GLY A 77 -3.33 0.27 -19.18
C GLY A 77 -4.65 0.89 -18.72
N THR A 78 -5.06 0.57 -17.48
CA THR A 78 -6.34 1.03 -16.93
C THR A 78 -6.26 1.45 -15.46
N GLY A 79 -6.87 2.60 -15.20
CA GLY A 79 -6.92 3.31 -13.93
C GLY A 79 -8.23 3.12 -13.17
N ASP A 80 -9.26 2.54 -13.80
CA ASP A 80 -10.54 2.25 -13.15
C ASP A 80 -11.34 1.18 -13.93
N VAL A 81 -12.56 0.88 -13.50
CA VAL A 81 -13.48 -0.01 -14.21
C VAL A 81 -13.96 0.62 -15.54
N PRO A 82 -14.08 -0.16 -16.63
CA PRO A 82 -13.69 -1.56 -16.78
C PRO A 82 -12.16 -1.76 -16.80
N ARG A 83 -11.69 -2.84 -16.15
CA ARG A 83 -10.25 -3.12 -15.92
C ARG A 83 -9.60 -3.83 -17.13
N ASN A 84 -9.70 -3.18 -18.29
CA ASN A 84 -9.16 -3.71 -19.55
C ASN A 84 -7.87 -2.97 -19.94
N THR A 85 -6.82 -3.72 -20.27
CA THR A 85 -5.65 -3.16 -20.97
C THR A 85 -5.91 -3.20 -22.48
N ASN A 86 -5.82 -2.08 -23.16
CA ASN A 86 -6.23 -1.95 -24.55
C ASN A 86 -5.03 -1.73 -25.49
N ILE A 87 -5.13 -2.27 -26.70
CA ILE A 87 -4.20 -2.00 -27.81
C ILE A 87 -4.95 -1.25 -28.88
N TYR A 88 -4.34 -0.18 -29.37
CA TYR A 88 -4.78 0.60 -30.50
C TYR A 88 -3.76 0.47 -31.63
N GLU A 89 -4.21 0.35 -32.86
CA GLU A 89 -3.32 0.48 -34.03
C GLU A 89 -3.10 1.97 -34.35
N THR A 90 -1.93 2.37 -34.85
CA THR A 90 -1.57 3.79 -34.94
C THR A 90 -1.92 4.48 -36.27
N ARG A 91 -2.43 3.76 -37.28
CA ARG A 91 -2.85 4.39 -38.55
C ARG A 91 -4.10 5.24 -38.37
N ASN A 92 -5.09 4.76 -37.61
CA ASN A 92 -6.29 5.52 -37.30
C ASN A 92 -6.67 5.55 -35.81
N TYR A 93 -5.87 4.91 -34.94
CA TYR A 93 -6.09 4.83 -33.50
C TYR A 93 -7.36 4.05 -33.12
N SER A 94 -7.73 3.06 -33.94
CA SER A 94 -8.80 2.12 -33.60
C SER A 94 -8.33 1.08 -32.57
N LYS A 95 -9.20 0.75 -31.63
CA LYS A 95 -8.96 -0.32 -30.66
C LYS A 95 -9.00 -1.66 -31.38
N ILE A 96 -7.90 -2.43 -31.33
CA ILE A 96 -7.81 -3.75 -31.95
C ILE A 96 -7.87 -4.89 -30.93
N LYS A 97 -7.55 -4.61 -29.66
CA LYS A 97 -7.54 -5.66 -28.62
C LYS A 97 -7.81 -5.12 -27.23
N SER A 98 -8.38 -5.97 -26.38
CA SER A 98 -8.61 -5.72 -24.96
C SER A 98 -8.26 -6.95 -24.13
N PHE A 99 -7.31 -6.82 -23.22
CA PHE A 99 -6.91 -7.86 -22.27
C PHE A 99 -7.58 -7.64 -20.91
N LYS A 100 -8.35 -8.65 -20.45
CA LYS A 100 -9.31 -8.52 -19.33
C LYS A 100 -9.00 -9.41 -18.12
N LYS A 101 -7.78 -9.92 -17.99
CA LYS A 101 -7.41 -10.80 -16.85
C LYS A 101 -7.01 -10.04 -15.59
N HIS A 102 -6.67 -8.75 -15.68
CA HIS A 102 -6.26 -7.97 -14.52
C HIS A 102 -7.41 -7.78 -13.54
N SER A 103 -7.15 -8.09 -12.28
CA SER A 103 -8.14 -7.98 -11.21
C SER A 103 -8.27 -6.57 -10.63
N ASN A 104 -7.37 -5.64 -10.99
CA ASN A 104 -7.32 -4.24 -10.55
C ASN A 104 -6.54 -3.38 -11.58
N LEU A 105 -6.13 -2.17 -11.18
CA LEU A 105 -5.35 -1.23 -11.99
C LEU A 105 -4.17 -1.90 -12.71
N THR A 106 -3.93 -1.49 -13.95
CA THR A 106 -2.78 -1.91 -14.75
C THR A 106 -2.04 -0.66 -15.18
N GLN A 107 -0.96 -0.32 -14.48
CA GLN A 107 -0.21 0.92 -14.71
C GLN A 107 1.08 0.69 -15.50
N ALA A 108 1.69 -0.49 -15.35
CA ALA A 108 2.87 -0.86 -16.10
C ALA A 108 2.45 -1.54 -17.38
N VAL A 109 2.77 -0.95 -18.53
CA VAL A 109 2.50 -1.54 -19.84
C VAL A 109 3.72 -1.35 -20.74
N ASN A 110 4.02 -2.36 -21.53
CA ASN A 110 5.11 -2.31 -22.50
C ASN A 110 4.90 -3.34 -23.62
N PHE A 111 5.80 -3.35 -24.58
CA PHE A 111 5.94 -4.38 -25.58
C PHE A 111 7.30 -5.06 -25.40
N LEU A 112 7.33 -6.38 -25.48
CA LEU A 112 8.58 -7.14 -25.58
C LEU A 112 9.14 -7.02 -27.01
N ASP A 113 8.25 -7.12 -27.99
CA ASP A 113 8.51 -7.01 -29.41
C ASP A 113 7.27 -6.48 -30.15
N ASN A 114 7.24 -6.59 -31.48
CA ASN A 114 6.15 -6.07 -32.30
C ASN A 114 4.84 -6.88 -32.25
N SER A 115 4.83 -8.01 -31.55
CA SER A 115 3.72 -8.95 -31.43
C SER A 115 3.33 -9.28 -29.98
N THR A 116 4.24 -9.07 -29.03
CA THR A 116 4.03 -9.44 -27.63
C THR A 116 3.95 -8.21 -26.73
N ALA A 117 2.78 -8.06 -26.11
CA ALA A 117 2.48 -7.03 -25.12
C ALA A 117 2.71 -7.56 -23.70
N ILE A 118 3.14 -6.67 -22.82
CA ILE A 118 3.34 -6.91 -21.39
C ILE A 118 2.45 -5.95 -20.62
N SER A 119 1.73 -6.46 -19.61
CA SER A 119 0.93 -5.62 -18.73
C SER A 119 1.02 -6.09 -17.27
N GLY A 120 1.43 -5.19 -16.39
CA GLY A 120 1.65 -5.42 -14.95
C GLY A 120 0.67 -4.63 -14.09
N GLY A 121 0.07 -5.30 -13.11
CA GLY A 121 -0.95 -4.70 -12.26
C GLY A 121 -1.74 -5.71 -11.44
N GLY A 122 -3.01 -5.39 -11.16
CA GLY A 122 -3.90 -6.28 -10.42
C GLY A 122 -3.76 -6.21 -8.90
N ASN A 123 -4.56 -7.02 -8.20
CA ASN A 123 -4.53 -7.10 -6.73
C ASN A 123 -3.35 -7.94 -6.20
N ASN A 124 -2.73 -8.79 -7.03
CA ASN A 124 -1.60 -9.62 -6.62
C ASN A 124 -0.33 -9.29 -7.41
N ASN A 125 -0.29 -8.12 -8.04
CA ASN A 125 0.84 -7.62 -8.82
C ASN A 125 1.25 -8.56 -9.97
N GLU A 126 0.27 -9.15 -10.64
CA GLU A 126 0.47 -10.05 -11.76
C GLU A 126 1.08 -9.31 -12.97
N ILE A 127 2.07 -9.93 -13.63
CA ILE A 127 2.58 -9.49 -14.93
C ILE A 127 2.13 -10.50 -15.97
N TYR A 128 1.38 -10.02 -16.96
CA TYR A 128 0.89 -10.83 -18.06
C TYR A 128 1.66 -10.53 -19.34
N ILE A 129 1.98 -11.59 -20.07
CA ILE A 129 2.61 -11.56 -21.39
C ILE A 129 1.59 -12.13 -22.38
N TRP A 130 1.30 -11.39 -23.44
CA TRP A 130 0.20 -11.73 -24.32
C TRP A 130 0.41 -11.25 -25.75
N ASN A 131 0.00 -12.09 -26.70
CA ASN A 131 0.13 -11.85 -28.12
C ASN A 131 -0.97 -10.91 -28.63
N ILE A 132 -0.62 -9.91 -29.45
CA ILE A 132 -1.58 -8.98 -30.03
C ILE A 132 -2.24 -9.54 -31.31
N HIS A 133 -1.62 -10.49 -32.01
CA HIS A 133 -2.11 -11.05 -33.27
C HIS A 133 -2.93 -12.33 -33.14
N ASN A 134 -2.77 -13.08 -32.03
CA ASN A 134 -3.53 -14.31 -31.84
C ASN A 134 -5.05 -14.02 -31.81
N SER A 135 -5.80 -14.60 -32.73
CA SER A 135 -7.23 -14.36 -32.95
C SER A 135 -8.13 -15.04 -31.92
N ASP A 136 -7.59 -16.03 -31.19
CA ASP A 136 -8.35 -16.73 -30.18
C ASP A 136 -8.57 -15.84 -28.95
N SER A 137 -9.67 -16.10 -28.23
CA SER A 137 -10.05 -15.42 -26.98
C SER A 137 -8.98 -15.51 -25.87
N TYR A 138 -7.92 -16.30 -26.09
CA TYR A 138 -6.76 -16.43 -25.24
C TYR A 138 -5.53 -15.80 -25.91
N SER A 139 -5.46 -14.48 -25.89
CA SER A 139 -4.23 -13.74 -26.22
C SER A 139 -3.08 -14.02 -25.26
N PHE A 140 -3.34 -14.73 -24.15
CA PHE A 140 -2.39 -15.00 -23.09
C PHE A 140 -1.30 -15.97 -23.56
N GLU A 141 -0.04 -15.55 -23.47
CA GLU A 141 1.11 -16.40 -23.74
C GLU A 141 1.71 -16.93 -22.44
N ASN A 142 1.94 -16.04 -21.48
CA ASN A 142 2.57 -16.40 -20.22
C ASN A 142 2.26 -15.36 -19.13
N SER A 143 2.71 -15.62 -17.91
CA SER A 143 2.64 -14.66 -16.82
C SER A 143 3.69 -14.90 -15.75
N ILE A 144 4.21 -13.81 -15.21
CA ILE A 144 5.07 -13.82 -14.03
C ILE A 144 4.18 -13.41 -12.85
N ILE A 145 3.81 -14.40 -12.03
CA ILE A 145 2.85 -14.22 -10.94
C ILE A 145 3.44 -14.86 -9.68
N GLY A 146 3.54 -14.08 -8.61
CA GLY A 146 3.85 -14.59 -7.29
C GLY A 146 2.76 -15.52 -6.75
N THR A 147 3.09 -16.36 -5.78
CA THR A 147 2.14 -17.33 -5.22
C THR A 147 1.23 -16.74 -4.14
N GLY A 148 1.52 -15.52 -3.69
CA GLY A 148 0.79 -14.82 -2.63
C GLY A 148 -0.48 -14.13 -3.10
N GLN A 149 -1.28 -13.70 -2.12
CA GLN A 149 -2.55 -13.01 -2.36
C GLN A 149 -2.76 -11.90 -1.34
N THR A 150 -3.41 -10.80 -1.74
CA THR A 150 -3.81 -9.74 -0.80
C THR A 150 -4.57 -10.33 0.39
N VAL A 151 -4.25 -9.89 1.61
CA VAL A 151 -4.96 -10.28 2.83
C VAL A 151 -6.00 -9.22 3.16
N TRP A 152 -7.27 -9.55 2.91
CA TRP A 152 -8.39 -8.62 3.05
C TRP A 152 -9.00 -8.60 4.44
N SER A 153 -8.89 -9.70 5.20
CA SER A 153 -9.48 -9.81 6.53
C SER A 153 -8.53 -10.55 7.47
N VAL A 154 -8.43 -10.11 8.72
CA VAL A 154 -7.66 -10.79 9.78
C VAL A 154 -8.42 -10.81 11.10
N GLY A 155 -8.23 -11.86 11.90
CA GLY A 155 -8.90 -12.05 13.20
C GLY A 155 -8.05 -12.84 14.16
N LEU A 156 -8.34 -12.70 15.45
CA LEU A 156 -7.67 -13.43 16.52
C LEU A 156 -8.67 -14.28 17.30
N LYS A 157 -8.22 -15.44 17.75
CA LYS A 157 -8.94 -16.29 18.69
C LYS A 157 -7.93 -17.16 19.42
N ASP A 158 -7.61 -16.81 20.66
CA ASP A 158 -6.56 -17.45 21.43
C ASP A 158 -5.22 -17.39 20.67
N ASN A 159 -4.65 -18.55 20.32
CA ASN A 159 -3.44 -18.66 19.51
C ASN A 159 -3.71 -18.86 18.01
N TRP A 160 -4.96 -18.69 17.57
CA TRP A 160 -5.31 -18.74 16.15
C TRP A 160 -5.39 -17.35 15.54
N LEU A 161 -4.66 -17.17 14.45
CA LEU A 161 -4.75 -16.03 13.56
C LEU A 161 -5.59 -16.44 12.34
N GLY A 162 -6.83 -15.98 12.28
CA GLY A 162 -7.71 -16.16 11.12
C GLY A 162 -7.41 -15.12 10.03
N PHE A 163 -7.47 -15.52 8.75
CA PHE A 163 -7.31 -14.61 7.62
C PHE A 163 -8.17 -14.97 6.39
N GLY A 164 -8.37 -14.01 5.50
CA GLY A 164 -9.10 -14.18 4.25
C GLY A 164 -8.48 -13.41 3.09
N ASN A 165 -8.45 -14.03 1.92
CA ASN A 165 -7.91 -13.50 0.66
C ASN A 165 -9.00 -13.15 -0.36
N LYS A 166 -10.28 -13.32 -0.01
CA LYS A 166 -11.40 -12.88 -0.83
C LYS A 166 -11.87 -11.47 -0.44
N SER A 167 -11.77 -10.54 -1.38
CA SER A 167 -12.37 -9.20 -1.26
C SER A 167 -13.90 -9.29 -1.19
N VAL A 168 -14.48 -8.51 -0.28
CA VAL A 168 -15.92 -8.21 -0.24
C VAL A 168 -16.00 -6.70 -0.42
N ASN A 169 -16.58 -6.25 -1.53
CA ASN A 169 -16.66 -4.85 -2.01
C ASN A 169 -15.69 -3.85 -1.32
N GLN A 170 -14.51 -3.64 -1.93
CA GLN A 170 -13.41 -2.84 -1.37
C GLN A 170 -13.73 -1.36 -1.06
N TYR A 171 -14.90 -0.88 -1.48
CA TYR A 171 -15.34 0.51 -1.34
C TYR A 171 -16.40 0.72 -0.25
N GLU A 172 -16.98 -0.33 0.32
CA GLU A 172 -18.16 -0.23 1.20
C GLU A 172 -17.95 -0.73 2.64
N LEU A 173 -16.90 -1.50 2.93
CA LEU A 173 -16.72 -2.08 4.26
C LEU A 173 -15.76 -1.27 5.14
N LYS A 174 -16.32 -0.70 6.23
CA LYS A 174 -15.54 -0.24 7.39
C LYS A 174 -14.80 -1.45 7.98
N ASN A 175 -13.49 -1.35 8.23
CA ASN A 175 -12.65 -2.37 8.86
C ASN A 175 -12.57 -3.74 8.16
N HIS A 176 -12.96 -3.83 6.87
CA HIS A 176 -13.01 -5.05 6.07
C HIS A 176 -13.40 -6.30 6.88
N LEU A 177 -14.70 -6.40 7.18
CA LEU A 177 -15.32 -7.58 7.80
C LEU A 177 -15.48 -8.76 6.82
N GLY A 178 -14.55 -8.90 5.87
CA GLY A 178 -14.51 -10.02 4.94
C GLY A 178 -14.39 -11.35 5.67
N ASP A 179 -14.84 -12.41 5.01
CA ASP A 179 -14.81 -13.77 5.54
C ASP A 179 -13.41 -14.16 6.03
N ILE A 180 -13.33 -14.79 7.20
CA ILE A 180 -12.15 -15.58 7.57
C ILE A 180 -12.26 -16.94 6.87
N GLN A 181 -11.26 -17.24 6.05
CA GLN A 181 -11.25 -18.44 5.19
C GLN A 181 -10.29 -19.50 5.71
N LYS A 182 -9.13 -19.07 6.21
CA LYS A 182 -8.07 -19.92 6.75
C LYS A 182 -7.65 -19.40 8.13
N ALA A 183 -6.95 -20.21 8.89
CA ALA A 183 -6.37 -19.80 10.16
C ALA A 183 -5.01 -20.47 10.39
N PHE A 184 -4.08 -19.68 10.89
CA PHE A 184 -2.72 -20.08 11.28
C PHE A 184 -2.63 -20.17 12.80
N ASN A 185 -2.20 -21.32 13.32
CA ASN A 185 -1.98 -21.48 14.76
C ASN A 185 -0.55 -21.04 15.13
N LEU A 186 -0.42 -20.03 15.98
CA LEU A 186 0.85 -19.43 16.37
C LEU A 186 1.73 -20.32 17.27
N ASP A 187 1.17 -21.39 17.86
CA ASP A 187 1.93 -22.32 18.72
C ASP A 187 2.45 -23.55 17.98
N SER A 188 1.62 -24.10 17.10
CA SER A 188 1.86 -25.34 16.37
C SER A 188 2.28 -25.12 14.91
N PHE A 189 2.21 -23.87 14.44
CA PHE A 189 2.53 -23.46 13.07
C PHE A 189 1.76 -24.24 12.00
N ARG A 190 0.47 -24.48 12.26
CA ARG A 190 -0.44 -25.18 11.35
C ARG A 190 -1.43 -24.24 10.71
N VAL A 191 -1.61 -24.39 9.40
CA VAL A 191 -2.70 -23.75 8.66
C VAL A 191 -3.91 -24.69 8.62
N SER A 192 -5.11 -24.15 8.80
CA SER A 192 -6.36 -24.88 8.66
C SER A 192 -7.42 -24.04 7.95
N THR A 193 -8.36 -24.70 7.29
CA THR A 193 -9.53 -24.03 6.71
C THR A 193 -10.56 -23.73 7.80
N VAL A 194 -11.10 -22.52 7.81
CA VAL A 194 -12.16 -22.12 8.75
C VAL A 194 -13.53 -22.42 8.14
N SER A 195 -14.32 -23.24 8.83
CA SER A 195 -15.68 -23.56 8.39
C SER A 195 -16.59 -22.33 8.46
N LYS A 196 -17.62 -22.29 7.60
CA LYS A 196 -18.56 -21.15 7.50
C LYS A 196 -19.15 -20.74 8.85
N ASN A 197 -19.43 -21.71 9.73
CA ASN A 197 -20.09 -21.47 11.02
C ASN A 197 -19.14 -20.86 12.08
N ARG A 198 -17.83 -20.86 11.85
CA ARG A 198 -16.82 -20.34 12.79
C ARG A 198 -16.23 -18.99 12.40
N LYS A 199 -16.67 -18.41 11.27
CA LYS A 199 -16.15 -17.13 10.75
C LYS A 199 -16.28 -15.99 11.76
N ASN A 200 -17.40 -15.90 12.46
CA ASN A 200 -17.69 -14.86 13.45
C ASN A 200 -17.07 -15.14 14.83
N SER A 201 -16.37 -16.26 15.00
CA SER A 201 -15.75 -16.60 16.29
C SER A 201 -14.38 -15.96 16.52
N TYR A 202 -13.88 -15.22 15.53
CA TYR A 202 -12.61 -14.48 15.64
C TYR A 202 -12.88 -13.04 16.06
N SER A 203 -12.19 -12.62 17.13
CA SER A 203 -12.08 -11.25 17.60
C SER A 203 -11.57 -10.33 16.47
N ARG A 204 -12.22 -9.17 16.35
CA ARG A 204 -11.90 -8.09 15.43
C ARG A 204 -11.69 -6.80 16.22
N ILE A 205 -11.04 -5.82 15.63
CA ILE A 205 -10.92 -4.51 16.29
C ILE A 205 -12.28 -3.79 16.36
N SER A 206 -12.63 -3.27 17.53
CA SER A 206 -13.89 -2.55 17.76
C SER A 206 -13.76 -1.07 17.44
N THR A 207 -14.77 -0.47 16.80
CA THR A 207 -14.86 0.99 16.61
C THR A 207 -15.55 1.70 17.78
N THR A 208 -15.88 0.98 18.85
CA THR A 208 -16.45 1.51 20.09
C THR A 208 -15.64 1.08 21.30
N TYR A 209 -15.52 1.97 22.28
CA TYR A 209 -14.88 1.70 23.56
C TYR A 209 -15.51 2.56 24.65
N LYS A 210 -16.22 1.92 25.59
CA LYS A 210 -17.04 2.63 26.60
C LYS A 210 -18.00 3.60 25.90
N ASN A 211 -17.90 4.89 26.18
CA ASN A 211 -18.68 5.95 25.56
C ASN A 211 -18.01 6.63 24.36
N TRP A 212 -16.94 6.02 23.84
CA TRP A 212 -16.23 6.49 22.66
C TRP A 212 -16.63 5.69 21.42
N SER A 213 -16.70 6.38 20.29
CA SER A 213 -16.96 5.81 18.97
C SER A 213 -16.09 6.46 17.90
N LEU A 214 -15.84 5.70 16.83
CA LEU A 214 -15.05 6.12 15.68
C LEU A 214 -15.88 6.00 14.40
N TYR A 215 -15.75 6.98 13.51
CA TYR A 215 -16.33 6.92 12.17
C TYR A 215 -15.57 7.81 11.20
N HIS A 216 -15.64 7.50 9.90
CA HIS A 216 -14.99 8.32 8.88
C HIS A 216 -15.89 9.36 8.24
N SER A 217 -15.26 10.39 7.69
CA SER A 217 -15.88 11.37 6.80
C SER A 217 -14.92 11.78 5.69
N ALA A 218 -15.46 12.45 4.67
CA ALA A 218 -14.67 12.97 3.56
C ALA A 218 -13.63 14.01 4.00
N GLY A 219 -12.47 14.03 3.35
CA GLY A 219 -11.45 15.07 3.53
C GLY A 219 -10.08 14.68 2.95
N GLY A 220 -9.01 15.18 3.57
CA GLY A 220 -7.63 14.98 3.08
C GLY A 220 -7.36 15.69 1.75
N SER A 221 -6.16 15.52 1.22
CA SER A 221 -5.69 16.23 0.00
C SER A 221 -6.51 15.92 -1.26
N TYR A 222 -7.25 14.82 -1.27
CA TYR A 222 -8.01 14.33 -2.43
C TYR A 222 -9.51 14.20 -2.17
N GLY A 223 -10.02 14.67 -1.02
CA GLY A 223 -11.44 14.60 -0.70
C GLY A 223 -12.00 13.17 -0.56
N TYR A 224 -11.15 12.18 -0.26
CA TYR A 224 -11.61 10.80 -0.11
C TYR A 224 -12.59 10.67 1.05
N SER A 225 -13.65 9.88 0.85
CA SER A 225 -14.74 9.66 1.81
C SER A 225 -14.30 9.07 3.16
N ASP A 226 -13.09 8.51 3.21
CA ASP A 226 -12.49 7.83 4.36
C ASP A 226 -11.14 8.44 4.80
N ALA A 227 -10.84 9.67 4.40
CA ALA A 227 -9.58 10.35 4.76
C ALA A 227 -9.58 10.98 6.15
N VAL A 228 -10.75 11.20 6.76
CA VAL A 228 -10.87 11.79 8.10
C VAL A 228 -11.47 10.77 9.06
N LEU A 229 -10.77 10.47 10.15
CA LEU A 229 -11.26 9.67 11.26
C LEU A 229 -11.71 10.55 12.42
N ASN A 230 -13.03 10.60 12.65
CA ASN A 230 -13.66 11.38 13.70
C ASN A 230 -13.71 10.57 15.00
N ILE A 231 -13.35 11.23 16.10
CA ILE A 231 -13.31 10.65 17.45
C ILE A 231 -14.46 11.26 18.27
N GLN A 232 -15.44 10.44 18.61
CA GLN A 232 -16.62 10.84 19.36
C GLN A 232 -16.57 10.37 20.80
N LYS A 233 -17.07 11.21 21.71
CA LYS A 233 -17.38 10.87 23.09
C LYS A 233 -18.83 11.27 23.37
N ASN A 234 -19.67 10.33 23.83
CA ASN A 234 -21.11 10.55 24.04
C ASN A 234 -21.82 11.15 22.79
N GLY A 235 -21.43 10.71 21.59
CA GLY A 235 -22.01 11.21 20.33
C GLY A 235 -21.48 12.58 19.86
N VAL A 236 -20.65 13.26 20.65
CA VAL A 236 -20.05 14.56 20.26
C VAL A 236 -18.64 14.33 19.74
N THR A 237 -18.33 14.86 18.55
CA THR A 237 -16.98 14.78 17.97
C THR A 237 -16.03 15.69 18.76
N THR A 238 -15.02 15.10 19.38
CA THR A 238 -14.06 15.78 20.26
C THR A 238 -12.71 16.01 19.57
N ALA A 239 -12.34 15.15 18.63
CA ALA A 239 -11.11 15.24 17.86
C ALA A 239 -11.27 14.59 16.48
N LYS A 240 -10.33 14.87 15.58
CA LYS A 240 -10.26 14.29 14.24
C LYS A 240 -8.81 13.96 13.90
N ILE A 241 -8.61 12.87 13.18
CA ILE A 241 -7.34 12.52 12.55
C ILE A 241 -7.57 12.65 11.04
N VAL A 242 -6.77 13.48 10.36
CA VAL A 242 -6.87 13.67 8.91
C VAL A 242 -5.64 13.05 8.27
N ARG A 243 -5.84 12.20 7.26
CA ARG A 243 -4.76 11.64 6.44
C ARG A 243 -4.65 12.39 5.11
N ASP A 244 -3.40 12.54 4.67
CA ASP A 244 -2.97 13.16 3.43
C ASP A 244 -2.00 12.23 2.66
N SER A 245 -1.35 12.74 1.62
CA SER A 245 -0.40 11.98 0.80
C SER A 245 0.81 11.43 1.57
N THR A 246 1.14 11.99 2.73
CA THR A 246 2.30 11.59 3.55
C THR A 246 1.93 10.70 4.73
N THR A 247 0.64 10.54 5.02
CA THR A 247 0.11 9.82 6.18
C THR A 247 -0.82 8.66 5.80
N GLY A 248 -0.77 8.25 4.54
CA GLY A 248 -1.46 7.06 4.04
C GLY A 248 -2.84 7.30 3.44
N LEU A 249 -3.18 8.55 3.09
CA LEU A 249 -4.35 9.02 2.32
C LEU A 249 -5.75 8.73 2.89
N ARG A 250 -5.94 7.57 3.52
CA ARG A 250 -7.22 6.98 3.90
C ARG A 250 -7.05 6.18 5.17
N HIS A 251 -8.13 6.03 5.92
CA HIS A 251 -8.23 5.09 7.02
C HIS A 251 -9.00 3.85 6.51
N ARG A 252 -8.31 2.74 6.24
CA ARG A 252 -8.90 1.51 5.69
C ARG A 252 -9.37 0.55 6.79
N ALA A 253 -8.62 0.50 7.89
CA ALA A 253 -8.97 -0.21 9.11
C ALA A 253 -8.67 0.66 10.34
N TYR A 254 -9.46 0.56 11.38
CA TYR A 254 -9.32 1.36 12.59
C TYR A 254 -10.13 0.80 13.75
N GLY A 255 -9.75 1.16 14.96
CA GLY A 255 -10.52 0.81 16.15
C GLY A 255 -9.75 1.09 17.42
N PHE A 256 -10.31 0.68 18.55
CA PHE A 256 -9.75 0.95 19.87
C PHE A 256 -8.86 -0.18 20.38
N TYR A 257 -7.75 0.22 21.01
CA TYR A 257 -6.94 -0.55 21.93
C TYR A 257 -7.00 0.16 23.30
N GLY A 258 -8.04 -0.15 24.09
CA GLY A 258 -8.34 0.61 25.30
C GLY A 258 -8.58 2.09 24.99
N ASP A 259 -7.84 2.96 25.67
CA ASP A 259 -7.89 4.42 25.49
C ASP A 259 -7.05 4.93 24.31
N LYS A 260 -6.65 4.05 23.39
CA LYS A 260 -5.86 4.36 22.20
C LYS A 260 -6.62 3.92 20.95
N ILE A 261 -6.27 4.54 19.83
CA ILE A 261 -6.87 4.27 18.53
C ILE A 261 -5.78 3.69 17.64
N VAL A 262 -6.01 2.52 17.06
CA VAL A 262 -5.16 2.00 15.98
C VAL A 262 -5.83 2.33 14.65
N SER A 263 -5.05 2.72 13.66
CA SER A 263 -5.56 2.93 12.31
C SER A 263 -4.54 2.57 11.24
N GLY A 264 -4.96 1.71 10.30
CA GLY A 264 -4.27 1.32 9.07
C GLY A 264 -4.83 2.07 7.85
N GLY A 265 -3.98 2.31 6.87
CA GLY A 265 -4.34 2.99 5.63
C GLY A 265 -3.45 2.59 4.46
N SER A 266 -3.31 3.49 3.49
CA SER A 266 -2.54 3.22 2.28
C SER A 266 -1.04 3.20 2.53
N ASN A 267 -0.27 2.59 1.62
CA ASN A 267 1.20 2.60 1.61
C ASN A 267 1.85 2.16 2.94
N GLY A 268 1.28 1.16 3.61
CA GLY A 268 1.85 0.60 4.84
C GLY A 268 1.60 1.41 6.11
N HIS A 269 0.90 2.54 6.04
CA HIS A 269 0.70 3.41 7.20
C HIS A 269 -0.25 2.79 8.24
N LEU A 270 0.32 2.18 9.27
CA LEU A 270 -0.35 1.69 10.47
C LEU A 270 0.12 2.49 11.69
N LYS A 271 -0.79 3.25 12.31
CA LYS A 271 -0.45 4.22 13.37
C LYS A 271 -1.34 4.03 14.59
N ILE A 272 -0.85 4.43 15.75
CA ILE A 272 -1.59 4.49 17.01
C ILE A 272 -1.71 5.94 17.45
N TYR A 273 -2.88 6.34 17.90
CA TYR A 273 -3.21 7.69 18.35
C TYR A 273 -3.85 7.67 19.74
N ASN A 274 -3.78 8.79 20.45
CA ASN A 274 -4.59 9.00 21.66
C ASN A 274 -6.00 9.51 21.29
N LEU A 275 -6.86 9.68 22.30
CA LEU A 275 -8.24 10.15 22.11
C LEU A 275 -8.34 11.62 21.67
N ASN A 276 -7.23 12.38 21.73
CA ASN A 276 -7.15 13.74 21.18
C ASN A 276 -6.72 13.74 19.70
N GLY A 277 -6.50 12.57 19.09
CA GLY A 277 -6.04 12.43 17.71
C GLY A 277 -4.54 12.65 17.53
N GLU A 278 -3.76 12.73 18.61
CA GLU A 278 -2.31 12.89 18.53
C GLU A 278 -1.63 11.53 18.35
N GLU A 279 -0.62 11.46 17.48
CA GLU A 279 0.12 10.23 17.19
C GLU A 279 0.97 9.79 18.40
N ILE A 280 0.83 8.51 18.75
CA ILE A 280 1.57 7.84 19.83
C ILE A 280 2.65 6.91 19.27
N ALA A 281 2.33 6.15 18.21
CA ALA A 281 3.25 5.18 17.63
C ALA A 281 3.01 4.95 16.14
N ASN A 282 4.07 4.54 15.46
CA ASN A 282 4.06 4.12 14.08
C ASN A 282 4.51 2.65 13.99
N LEU A 283 3.65 1.78 13.47
CA LEU A 283 3.89 0.35 13.30
C LEU A 283 4.47 0.15 11.90
N VAL A 284 5.80 0.08 11.84
CA VAL A 284 6.55 0.11 10.59
C VAL A 284 6.68 -1.30 10.04
N GLY A 285 6.33 -1.45 8.76
CA GLY A 285 6.91 -2.48 7.91
C GLY A 285 5.98 -3.07 6.86
N HIS A 286 4.66 -2.89 6.95
CA HIS A 286 3.83 -3.10 5.76
C HIS A 286 4.26 -2.15 4.64
N THR A 287 4.17 -2.59 3.39
CA THR A 287 4.53 -1.79 2.21
C THR A 287 3.31 -1.47 1.34
N GLY A 288 2.18 -2.11 1.61
CA GLY A 288 0.91 -1.92 0.92
C GLY A 288 -0.22 -1.45 1.84
N GLU A 289 -1.40 -1.25 1.26
CA GLU A 289 -2.62 -0.86 1.96
C GLU A 289 -2.95 -1.86 3.08
N VAL A 290 -3.12 -1.36 4.31
CA VAL A 290 -3.52 -2.17 5.47
C VAL A 290 -5.04 -2.28 5.50
N TRP A 291 -5.58 -3.40 5.04
CA TRP A 291 -7.01 -3.60 4.84
C TRP A 291 -7.76 -4.01 6.11
N SER A 292 -7.11 -4.74 7.01
CA SER A 292 -7.79 -5.29 8.19
C SER A 292 -6.87 -5.35 9.39
N ILE A 293 -7.45 -5.17 10.57
CA ILE A 293 -6.78 -5.19 11.86
C ILE A 293 -7.65 -5.98 12.85
N ALA A 294 -7.03 -6.81 13.70
CA ALA A 294 -7.68 -7.42 14.84
C ALA A 294 -6.80 -7.32 16.09
N ILE A 295 -7.45 -7.28 17.25
CA ILE A 295 -6.79 -7.16 18.55
C ILE A 295 -7.38 -8.17 19.51
N GLU A 296 -6.51 -8.81 20.29
CA GLU A 296 -6.87 -9.64 21.43
C GLU A 296 -5.82 -9.47 22.54
N GLY A 297 -6.23 -8.92 23.68
CA GLY A 297 -5.29 -8.47 24.72
C GLY A 297 -4.32 -7.41 24.17
N ASP A 298 -3.02 -7.64 24.36
CA ASP A 298 -1.96 -6.77 23.86
C ASP A 298 -1.43 -7.22 22.48
N ARG A 299 -2.03 -8.24 21.85
CA ARG A 299 -1.65 -8.73 20.51
C ARG A 299 -2.50 -8.04 19.46
N LEU A 300 -1.83 -7.46 18.47
CA LEU A 300 -2.47 -6.94 17.26
C LEU A 300 -2.03 -7.76 16.05
N VAL A 301 -2.95 -7.98 15.12
CA VAL A 301 -2.64 -8.52 13.79
C VAL A 301 -3.16 -7.61 12.71
N SER A 302 -2.41 -7.51 11.61
CA SER A 302 -2.79 -6.72 10.43
C SER A 302 -2.62 -7.52 9.15
N GLY A 303 -3.55 -7.35 8.22
CA GLY A 303 -3.51 -7.92 6.86
C GLY A 303 -3.43 -6.83 5.81
N SER A 304 -2.64 -7.05 4.77
CA SER A 304 -2.24 -6.02 3.82
C SER A 304 -2.28 -6.47 2.35
N LYS A 305 -2.31 -5.48 1.44
CA LYS A 305 -2.08 -5.66 0.00
C LYS A 305 -0.67 -6.16 -0.33
N ASP A 306 0.29 -5.96 0.57
CA ASP A 306 1.64 -6.54 0.42
C ASP A 306 1.69 -8.06 0.61
N GLN A 307 0.52 -8.71 0.72
CA GLN A 307 0.36 -10.17 0.78
C GLN A 307 0.87 -10.79 2.08
N THR A 308 1.23 -9.98 3.08
CA THR A 308 1.68 -10.44 4.39
C THR A 308 0.64 -10.18 5.48
N ILE A 309 0.73 -11.01 6.52
CA ILE A 309 0.11 -10.80 7.82
C ILE A 309 1.22 -10.43 8.79
N ARG A 310 0.98 -9.44 9.65
CA ARG A 310 1.95 -9.05 10.70
C ARG A 310 1.33 -9.15 12.08
N VAL A 311 2.12 -9.65 13.03
CA VAL A 311 1.79 -9.73 14.46
C VAL A 311 2.57 -8.67 15.21
N TRP A 312 1.93 -7.95 16.12
CA TRP A 312 2.51 -6.82 16.85
C TRP A 312 2.20 -6.94 18.35
N ASP A 313 3.17 -6.53 19.16
CA ASP A 313 3.04 -6.45 20.61
C ASP A 313 2.78 -5.01 21.06
N LEU A 314 1.55 -4.77 21.52
CA LEU A 314 1.07 -3.49 22.03
C LEU A 314 1.33 -3.29 23.54
N SER A 315 1.91 -4.26 24.24
CA SER A 315 2.25 -4.10 25.67
C SER A 315 3.20 -2.90 25.87
N LYS A 316 4.11 -2.71 24.91
CA LYS A 316 5.09 -1.61 24.83
C LYS A 316 4.48 -0.21 24.64
N ILE A 317 3.18 -0.12 24.31
CA ILE A 317 2.48 1.15 24.12
C ILE A 317 1.32 1.36 25.10
N LYS A 318 0.94 0.32 25.86
CA LYS A 318 -0.19 0.34 26.81
C LYS A 318 -0.16 1.55 27.73
N ASN A 319 1.01 1.79 28.35
CA ASN A 319 1.25 2.90 29.28
C ASN A 319 2.19 3.98 28.70
N TYR A 320 2.45 3.95 27.40
CA TYR A 320 3.36 4.92 26.79
C TYR A 320 2.65 6.26 26.59
N VAL A 321 3.29 7.31 27.12
CA VAL A 321 2.94 8.71 26.89
C VAL A 321 4.07 9.31 26.05
N PRO A 322 3.79 9.81 24.83
CA PRO A 322 4.83 10.41 24.00
C PRO A 322 5.52 11.57 24.70
N LYS A 323 6.86 11.56 24.69
CA LYS A 323 7.61 12.77 25.04
C LYS A 323 7.26 13.86 24.03
N ARG A 324 7.04 15.06 24.53
CA ARG A 324 6.76 16.24 23.72
C ARG A 324 8.00 17.11 23.69
N GLU A 325 8.39 17.48 22.49
CA GLU A 325 9.48 18.42 22.25
C GLU A 325 8.99 19.59 21.43
N ILE A 326 9.71 20.70 21.48
CA ILE A 326 9.38 21.88 20.70
C ILE A 326 9.68 21.55 19.23
N ASP A 327 8.70 21.78 18.37
CA ASP A 327 8.85 21.62 16.93
C ASP A 327 9.63 22.82 16.37
N GLU A 328 10.96 22.72 16.34
CA GLU A 328 11.82 23.85 15.92
C GLU A 328 11.61 24.25 14.45
N ASP A 329 11.18 23.32 13.59
CA ASP A 329 10.82 23.62 12.21
C ASP A 329 9.58 24.53 12.18
N PHE A 330 8.53 24.16 12.93
CA PHE A 330 7.33 24.98 13.03
C PHE A 330 7.60 26.32 13.73
N ILE A 331 8.48 26.35 14.75
CA ILE A 331 8.96 27.62 15.33
C ILE A 331 9.63 28.47 14.25
N SER A 332 10.47 27.89 13.39
CA SER A 332 11.12 28.63 12.30
C SER A 332 10.12 29.18 11.29
N GLU A 333 9.03 28.45 10.99
CA GLU A 333 7.98 28.94 10.10
C GLU A 333 7.22 30.12 10.72
N ILE A 334 6.85 30.03 12.00
CA ILE A 334 6.17 31.13 12.70
C ILE A 334 7.06 32.36 12.77
N LYS A 335 8.36 32.20 13.07
CA LYS A 335 9.33 33.31 13.06
C LYS A 335 9.32 34.05 11.73
N LYS A 336 9.31 33.31 10.61
CA LYS A 336 9.26 33.89 9.25
C LYS A 336 7.94 34.61 8.98
N ALA A 337 6.82 34.10 9.51
CA ALA A 337 5.49 34.64 9.27
C ALA A 337 5.14 35.86 10.14
N THR A 338 5.71 36.00 11.34
CA THR A 338 5.30 37.01 12.33
C THR A 338 6.41 37.94 12.80
N SER A 339 7.67 37.63 12.46
CA SER A 339 8.87 38.27 13.02
C SER A 339 8.97 38.18 14.55
N TRP A 340 8.23 37.27 15.19
CA TRP A 340 8.32 37.04 16.64
C TRP A 340 9.61 36.33 17.02
N THR A 341 10.13 36.62 18.21
CA THR A 341 11.23 35.85 18.80
C THR A 341 10.75 34.46 19.25
N ARG A 342 11.69 33.51 19.43
CA ARG A 342 11.35 32.16 19.93
C ARG A 342 10.59 32.24 21.25
N GLN A 343 11.01 33.10 22.17
CA GLN A 343 10.37 33.25 23.48
C GLN A 343 8.94 33.80 23.35
N GLN A 344 8.74 34.80 22.50
CA GLN A 344 7.39 35.32 22.20
C GLN A 344 6.45 34.26 21.62
N ILE A 345 6.98 33.34 20.80
CA ILE A 345 6.22 32.21 20.24
C ILE A 345 5.85 31.20 21.35
N LEU A 346 6.80 30.86 22.23
CA LEU A 346 6.54 29.95 23.35
C LEU A 346 5.51 30.50 24.34
N GLU A 347 5.55 31.80 24.64
CA GLU A 347 4.57 32.49 25.47
C GLU A 347 3.18 32.54 24.82
N ARG A 348 3.11 32.48 23.49
CA ARG A 348 1.86 32.52 22.69
C ARG A 348 1.40 31.13 22.22
N LYS A 349 1.92 30.05 22.80
CA LYS A 349 1.61 28.66 22.39
C LYS A 349 0.12 28.35 22.25
N ASP A 350 -0.70 28.83 23.19
CA ASP A 350 -2.13 28.54 23.21
C ASP A 350 -2.88 29.36 22.15
N PHE A 351 -2.47 30.61 21.94
CA PHE A 351 -2.95 31.45 20.84
C PHE A 351 -2.62 30.84 19.48
N ILE A 352 -1.38 30.37 19.30
CA ILE A 352 -0.94 29.70 18.06
C ILE A 352 -1.76 28.45 17.82
N LYS A 353 -1.93 27.60 18.83
CA LYS A 353 -2.74 26.38 18.73
C LYS A 353 -4.21 26.72 18.41
N GLN A 354 -4.76 27.76 19.01
CA GLN A 354 -6.13 28.20 18.72
C GLN A 354 -6.30 28.71 17.28
N LYS A 355 -5.31 29.42 16.75
CA LYS A 355 -5.37 30.00 15.39
C LYS A 355 -5.06 29.00 14.28
N THR A 356 -4.11 28.11 14.51
CA THR A 356 -3.60 27.17 13.48
C THR A 356 -4.19 25.77 13.61
N GLY A 357 -4.71 25.41 14.79
CA GLY A 357 -5.02 24.03 15.14
C GLY A 357 -3.79 23.17 15.46
N VAL A 358 -2.58 23.71 15.34
CA VAL A 358 -1.31 22.99 15.47
C VAL A 358 -0.59 23.39 16.77
N SER A 359 -0.12 22.39 17.52
CA SER A 359 0.68 22.59 18.72
C SER A 359 2.13 22.92 18.34
N ILE A 360 2.76 23.88 19.03
CA ILE A 360 4.20 24.13 18.93
C ILE A 360 5.06 22.98 19.48
N TYR A 361 4.43 22.02 20.15
CA TYR A 361 5.05 20.79 20.58
C TYR A 361 4.67 19.65 19.65
N LYS A 362 5.67 18.89 19.22
CA LYS A 362 5.52 17.63 18.49
C LYS A 362 5.68 16.46 19.45
N ALA A 363 4.84 15.44 19.27
CA ALA A 363 4.93 14.19 20.03
C ALA A 363 5.93 13.24 19.36
N ASN A 364 6.88 12.71 20.13
CA ASN A 364 7.80 11.69 19.63
C ASN A 364 7.10 10.34 19.62
N ALA A 365 6.48 10.06 18.48
CA ALA A 365 5.82 8.80 18.21
C ALA A 365 6.85 7.66 18.26
N LYS A 366 6.50 6.59 18.97
CA LYS A 366 7.35 5.39 19.07
C LYS A 366 7.30 4.61 17.76
N SER A 367 8.46 4.28 17.19
CA SER A 367 8.51 3.31 16.09
C SER A 367 8.45 1.89 16.64
N MET A 368 7.63 1.04 16.04
CA MET A 368 7.43 -0.35 16.43
C MET A 368 7.56 -1.27 15.21
N GLN A 369 8.32 -2.34 15.36
CA GLN A 369 8.45 -3.41 14.36
C GLN A 369 7.47 -4.55 14.71
N PRO A 370 7.05 -5.36 13.73
CA PRO A 370 6.26 -6.55 14.03
C PRO A 370 7.10 -7.57 14.82
N GLN A 371 6.46 -8.42 15.61
CA GLN A 371 7.13 -9.59 16.20
C GLN A 371 7.29 -10.72 15.18
N LEU A 372 6.33 -10.80 14.25
CA LEU A 372 6.26 -11.82 13.23
C LEU A 372 5.68 -11.23 11.97
N SER A 373 6.32 -11.51 10.85
CA SER A 373 5.73 -11.38 9.52
C SER A 373 5.44 -12.78 9.00
N LEU A 374 4.28 -12.95 8.37
CA LEU A 374 3.79 -14.24 7.90
C LEU A 374 3.32 -14.06 6.45
N PHE A 375 3.89 -14.87 5.57
CA PHE A 375 3.45 -15.03 4.19
C PHE A 375 2.84 -16.42 4.04
N ILE A 376 1.66 -16.48 3.42
CA ILE A 376 0.97 -17.73 3.13
C ILE A 376 0.54 -17.68 1.68
N ASP A 377 0.98 -18.65 0.91
CA ASP A 377 0.67 -18.77 -0.50
C ASP A 377 -0.77 -19.28 -0.73
N LYS A 378 -1.23 -19.24 -1.98
CA LYS A 378 -2.56 -19.73 -2.36
C LYS A 378 -2.78 -21.21 -2.00
N ASN A 379 -1.73 -22.02 -2.01
CA ASN A 379 -1.74 -23.46 -1.71
C ASN A 379 -1.64 -23.76 -0.21
N SER A 380 -1.45 -22.74 0.63
CA SER A 380 -1.23 -22.84 2.08
C SER A 380 0.17 -23.28 2.49
N GLU A 381 1.14 -23.24 1.57
CA GLU A 381 2.55 -23.17 1.95
C GLU A 381 2.82 -21.81 2.58
N TRP A 382 3.70 -21.76 3.56
CA TRP A 382 3.87 -20.56 4.36
C TRP A 382 5.29 -20.42 4.88
N VAL A 383 5.65 -19.18 5.16
CA VAL A 383 6.88 -18.84 5.85
C VAL A 383 6.63 -17.68 6.80
N ALA A 384 7.22 -17.77 7.99
CA ALA A 384 7.08 -16.79 9.04
C ALA A 384 8.47 -16.38 9.53
N TRP A 385 8.72 -15.08 9.66
CA TRP A 385 10.02 -14.55 10.04
C TRP A 385 9.93 -13.42 11.05
N THR A 386 10.99 -13.28 11.85
CA THR A 386 11.14 -12.21 12.85
C THR A 386 11.95 -11.04 12.26
N PRO A 387 11.92 -9.85 12.91
CA PRO A 387 12.76 -8.72 12.51
C PRO A 387 14.26 -9.01 12.49
N GLU A 388 14.71 -9.98 13.30
CA GLU A 388 16.10 -10.42 13.40
C GLU A 388 16.48 -11.47 12.34
N ASN A 389 15.60 -11.71 11.34
CA ASN A 389 15.79 -12.63 10.21
C ASN A 389 15.76 -14.14 10.56
N PHE A 390 15.35 -14.51 11.77
CA PHE A 390 15.00 -15.91 12.05
C PHE A 390 13.69 -16.26 11.39
N TYR A 391 13.59 -17.48 10.87
CA TYR A 391 12.38 -17.93 10.20
C TYR A 391 11.98 -19.36 10.58
N THR A 392 10.79 -19.74 10.16
CA THR A 392 10.29 -21.11 10.09
C THR A 392 9.27 -21.15 8.95
N GLY A 393 9.16 -22.30 8.27
CA GLY A 393 8.21 -22.47 7.17
C GLY A 393 7.49 -23.82 7.20
N SER A 394 6.55 -23.98 6.27
CA SER A 394 6.06 -25.29 5.86
C SER A 394 7.14 -26.06 5.08
N GLU A 395 6.82 -27.29 4.67
CA GLU A 395 7.73 -28.15 3.91
C GLU A 395 8.32 -27.47 2.68
N LYS A 396 7.54 -26.65 1.96
CA LYS A 396 7.98 -25.86 0.80
C LYS A 396 8.03 -24.37 1.08
N GLY A 397 8.05 -23.99 2.36
CA GLY A 397 8.08 -22.58 2.78
C GLY A 397 9.37 -21.87 2.33
N ASP A 398 10.47 -22.61 2.30
CA ASP A 398 11.80 -22.09 1.96
C ASP A 398 11.90 -21.69 0.49
N ASP A 399 11.13 -22.33 -0.40
CA ASP A 399 11.03 -21.98 -1.82
C ASP A 399 10.35 -20.61 -2.05
N LEU A 400 9.71 -20.05 -1.02
CA LEU A 400 8.93 -18.81 -1.13
C LEU A 400 9.76 -17.56 -0.84
N ILE A 401 10.95 -17.69 -0.22
CA ILE A 401 11.76 -16.55 0.21
C ILE A 401 13.26 -16.79 0.03
N GLY A 402 13.98 -15.68 0.00
CA GLY A 402 15.43 -15.65 -0.20
C GLY A 402 15.90 -14.21 -0.30
N PHE A 403 17.18 -14.04 -0.60
CA PHE A 403 17.84 -12.75 -0.68
C PHE A 403 18.27 -12.46 -2.11
N HIS A 404 17.95 -11.26 -2.59
CA HIS A 404 18.61 -10.70 -3.76
C HIS A 404 19.88 -9.98 -3.30
N ILE A 405 21.03 -10.57 -3.62
CA ILE A 405 22.35 -10.02 -3.33
C ILE A 405 22.76 -9.11 -4.48
N ASN A 406 22.80 -7.80 -4.21
CA ASN A 406 23.30 -6.82 -5.16
C ASN A 406 24.80 -7.04 -5.39
N GLN A 407 25.19 -7.27 -6.64
CA GLN A 407 26.57 -7.52 -7.04
C GLN A 407 27.27 -6.30 -7.66
N GLY A 408 26.65 -5.12 -7.58
CA GLY A 408 27.10 -3.89 -8.25
C GLY A 408 26.27 -3.57 -9.49
N SER A 409 26.52 -2.41 -10.09
CA SER A 409 25.70 -1.90 -11.21
C SER A 409 25.83 -2.69 -12.50
N GLU A 410 26.95 -3.40 -12.69
CA GLU A 410 27.27 -4.11 -13.93
C GLU A 410 26.93 -5.61 -13.88
N HIS A 411 26.33 -6.07 -12.79
CA HIS A 411 26.08 -7.49 -12.54
C HIS A 411 24.64 -7.72 -12.14
N GLU A 412 24.06 -8.82 -12.63
CA GLU A 412 22.73 -9.24 -12.21
C GLU A 412 22.76 -9.56 -10.70
N ALA A 413 21.68 -9.20 -10.01
CA ALA A 413 21.53 -9.56 -8.61
C ALA A 413 21.44 -11.09 -8.49
N PHE A 414 22.24 -11.66 -7.59
CA PHE A 414 22.20 -13.09 -7.32
C PHE A 414 21.07 -13.41 -6.35
N TRP A 415 20.28 -14.43 -6.68
CA TRP A 415 19.25 -14.94 -5.79
C TRP A 415 19.81 -16.07 -4.93
N LEU A 416 19.77 -15.87 -3.61
CA LEU A 416 20.12 -16.89 -2.61
C LEU A 416 18.83 -17.37 -1.93
N PRO A 417 18.34 -18.59 -2.20
CA PRO A 417 17.17 -19.13 -1.50
C PRO A 417 17.48 -19.33 -0.02
N ILE A 418 16.49 -19.16 0.86
CA ILE A 418 16.75 -19.22 2.31
C ILE A 418 17.11 -20.64 2.79
N SER A 419 16.79 -21.67 2.01
CA SER A 419 17.15 -23.07 2.28
C SER A 419 18.67 -23.29 2.37
N GLU A 420 19.47 -22.45 1.70
CA GLU A 420 20.94 -22.46 1.78
C GLU A 420 21.45 -21.84 3.09
N LEU A 421 20.58 -21.17 3.86
CA LEU A 421 20.86 -20.53 5.15
C LEU A 421 20.08 -21.22 6.27
N SER A 422 20.16 -22.56 6.31
CA SER A 422 19.37 -23.40 7.22
C SER A 422 19.55 -23.07 8.71
N GLU A 423 20.66 -22.45 9.11
CA GLU A 423 20.92 -21.95 10.46
C GLU A 423 19.94 -20.86 10.92
N LEU A 424 19.32 -20.15 9.98
CA LEU A 424 18.28 -19.15 10.25
C LEU A 424 16.91 -19.79 10.51
N ASN A 425 16.73 -21.08 10.18
CA ASN A 425 15.51 -21.82 10.48
C ASN A 425 15.45 -22.17 11.97
N ARG A 426 14.82 -21.27 12.74
CA ARG A 426 14.80 -21.30 14.20
C ARG A 426 13.38 -21.19 14.73
N PRO A 427 12.56 -22.26 14.59
CA PRO A 427 11.17 -22.25 15.09
C PRO A 427 11.08 -21.94 16.59
N ASP A 428 12.10 -22.30 17.38
CA ASP A 428 12.17 -21.96 18.80
C ASP A 428 12.32 -20.45 19.04
N LEU A 429 13.13 -19.75 18.22
CA LEU A 429 13.31 -18.30 18.32
C LEU A 429 12.10 -17.55 17.77
N VAL A 430 11.52 -18.02 16.66
CA VAL A 430 10.25 -17.48 16.13
C VAL A 430 9.17 -17.54 17.21
N LYS A 431 9.02 -18.67 17.92
CA LYS A 431 8.07 -18.82 19.01
C LYS A 431 8.37 -17.90 20.20
N LYS A 432 9.65 -17.66 20.52
CA LYS A 432 10.06 -16.68 21.54
C LYS A 432 9.66 -15.26 21.12
N SER A 433 9.86 -14.87 19.86
CA SER A 433 9.49 -13.55 19.33
C SER A 433 7.98 -13.29 19.47
N ILE A 434 7.14 -14.25 19.04
CA ILE A 434 5.67 -14.18 19.15
C ILE A 434 5.22 -13.93 20.59
N ASN A 435 5.97 -14.45 21.57
CA ASN A 435 5.70 -14.29 23.00
C ASN A 435 6.38 -13.06 23.63
N GLY A 436 6.85 -12.10 22.83
CA GLY A 436 7.38 -10.82 23.32
C GLY A 436 8.82 -10.87 23.80
N LYS A 437 9.57 -11.95 23.54
CA LYS A 437 10.98 -12.01 23.89
C LYS A 437 11.82 -11.22 22.91
N ASP A 438 12.75 -10.44 23.46
CA ASP A 438 13.81 -9.77 22.70
C ASP A 438 14.81 -10.81 22.20
N LEU A 439 15.04 -10.83 20.88
CA LEU A 439 15.94 -11.75 20.22
C LEU A 439 17.29 -11.13 19.83
N SER A 440 17.52 -9.84 20.11
CA SER A 440 18.74 -9.12 19.72
C SER A 440 20.03 -9.86 20.10
N LYS A 441 20.07 -10.51 21.25
CA LYS A 441 21.23 -11.31 21.71
C LYS A 441 21.53 -12.57 20.89
N TYR A 442 20.56 -13.05 20.10
CA TYR A 442 20.76 -14.18 19.20
C TYR A 442 21.16 -13.73 17.80
N SER A 443 21.12 -12.41 17.50
CA SER A 443 21.52 -11.93 16.18
C SER A 443 22.97 -12.29 15.90
N GLU A 444 23.18 -13.04 14.82
CA GLU A 444 24.49 -13.50 14.38
C GLU A 444 24.82 -12.87 13.03
N LYS A 445 26.11 -12.63 12.77
CA LYS A 445 26.57 -12.31 11.42
C LYS A 445 26.64 -13.59 10.62
N VAL A 446 25.81 -13.71 9.59
CA VAL A 446 25.87 -14.82 8.63
C VAL A 446 26.98 -14.54 7.62
N ASN A 447 27.91 -15.47 7.46
CA ASN A 447 28.90 -15.42 6.40
C ASN A 447 28.33 -16.13 5.16
N ILE A 448 28.18 -15.38 4.07
CA ILE A 448 27.58 -15.85 2.81
C ILE A 448 28.64 -16.17 1.73
N ASN A 449 29.92 -16.21 2.11
CA ASN A 449 31.06 -16.48 1.23
C ASN A 449 31.41 -17.96 1.13
#